data_AF-A0AA96N6W8-F1
#
_entry.id   AF-A0AA96N6W8-F1
#
_cell.length_a   1.000
_cell.length_b   1.000
_cell.length_c   1.000
_cell.angle_alpha   90.00
_cell.angle_beta   90.00
_cell.angle_gamma   90.00
#
_symmetry.space_group_name_H-M   'P 1'
#
loop_
_entity.id
_entity.type
_entity.pdbx_description
1 polymer ?
#
loop_
_entity_poly.entity_id
_entity_poly.type
_entity_poly.pdbx_seq_one_letter_code
_entity_poly.pdbx_strand_id
1 'polypeptide(L)'
;MFKSKSSVREIGNNIDKVLVEIKDIQSDIDRSSDKIDNELNSCSRELINAQTTLGEIQPLIDSLVAQVGKDAPDHIKVLVGTISDGITGKVRNTLNNLAEVQKNVKDVDKLTDEIDTLTDRINNKVKEIDDITDKVQG
;
A
#
# COMPACT_ATOMS: atom_id res chain seq x y z
N MET A 1 -5.76 -44.55 -27.61
CA MET A 1 -5.67 -45.35 -26.37
C MET A 1 -6.76 -44.84 -25.43
N PHE A 2 -7.88 -45.55 -25.29
CA PHE A 2 -8.98 -45.11 -24.42
C PHE A 2 -8.58 -45.42 -22.96
N LYS A 3 -8.50 -44.39 -22.10
CA LYS A 3 -8.27 -44.59 -20.67
C LYS A 3 -9.49 -45.28 -20.05
N SER A 4 -9.28 -46.19 -19.10
CA SER A 4 -10.38 -46.86 -18.40
C SER A 4 -11.17 -45.85 -17.55
N LYS A 5 -12.49 -46.06 -17.36
CA LYS A 5 -13.32 -45.21 -16.49
C LYS A 5 -12.73 -45.03 -15.08
N SER A 6 -12.12 -46.09 -14.53
CA SER A 6 -11.44 -46.04 -13.23
C SER A 6 -10.26 -45.07 -13.24
N SER A 7 -9.45 -45.10 -14.30
CA SER A 7 -8.29 -44.20 -14.46
C SER A 7 -8.72 -42.74 -14.65
N VAL A 8 -9.84 -42.49 -15.34
CA VAL A 8 -10.38 -41.14 -15.52
C VAL A 8 -10.89 -40.57 -14.20
N ARG A 9 -11.56 -41.39 -13.39
CA ARG A 9 -12.08 -40.99 -12.07
C ARG A 9 -10.97 -40.65 -11.08
N GLU A 10 -9.92 -41.46 -11.04
CA GLU A 10 -8.74 -41.21 -10.21
C GLU A 10 -8.02 -39.91 -10.58
N ILE A 11 -7.87 -39.64 -11.89
CA ILE A 11 -7.27 -38.39 -12.38
C ILE A 11 -8.09 -37.18 -11.93
N GLY A 12 -9.42 -37.21 -12.12
CA GLY A 12 -10.24 -36.07 -11.72
C GLY A 12 -10.24 -35.86 -10.20
N ASN A 13 -10.25 -36.93 -9.38
CA ASN A 13 -10.13 -36.78 -7.92
C ASN A 13 -8.81 -36.09 -7.51
N ASN A 14 -7.73 -36.30 -8.27
CA ASN A 14 -6.46 -35.61 -8.04
C ASN A 14 -6.51 -34.15 -8.51
N ILE A 15 -7.24 -33.85 -9.59
CA ILE A 15 -7.51 -32.47 -10.02
C ILE A 15 -8.29 -31.74 -8.94
N ASP A 16 -9.37 -32.32 -8.40
CA ASP A 16 -10.19 -31.71 -7.35
C ASP A 16 -9.37 -31.34 -6.11
N LYS A 17 -8.48 -32.23 -5.68
CA LYS A 17 -7.54 -31.95 -4.58
C LYS A 17 -6.68 -30.73 -4.85
N VAL A 18 -6.09 -30.65 -6.05
CA VAL A 18 -5.29 -29.49 -6.47
C VAL A 18 -6.15 -28.22 -6.54
N LEU A 19 -7.39 -28.31 -7.03
CA LEU A 19 -8.30 -27.15 -7.07
C LEU A 19 -8.65 -26.64 -5.67
N VAL A 20 -8.81 -27.54 -4.69
CA VAL A 20 -9.01 -27.15 -3.28
C VAL A 20 -7.77 -26.44 -2.74
N GLU A 21 -6.57 -26.98 -2.96
CA GLU A 21 -5.32 -26.34 -2.53
C GLU A 21 -5.15 -24.94 -3.17
N ILE A 22 -5.52 -24.77 -4.45
CA ILE A 22 -5.51 -23.46 -5.10
C ILE A 22 -6.49 -22.49 -4.41
N LYS A 23 -7.71 -22.93 -4.11
CA LYS A 23 -8.71 -22.10 -3.39
C LYS A 23 -8.22 -21.66 -2.01
N ASP A 24 -7.50 -22.54 -1.30
CA ASP A 24 -6.90 -22.22 0.00
C ASP A 24 -5.80 -21.16 -0.15
N ILE A 25 -4.90 -21.31 -1.13
CA ILE A 25 -3.85 -20.32 -1.44
C ILE A 25 -4.46 -18.96 -1.81
N GLN A 26 -5.52 -18.94 -2.62
CA GLN A 26 -6.22 -17.71 -2.98
C GLN A 26 -6.80 -17.01 -1.74
N SER A 27 -7.42 -17.78 -0.84
CA SER A 27 -7.95 -17.25 0.42
C SER A 27 -6.85 -16.68 1.34
N ASP A 28 -5.61 -17.20 1.25
CA ASP A 28 -4.45 -16.65 1.95
C ASP A 28 -3.94 -15.36 1.29
N ILE A 29 -3.95 -15.29 -0.04
CA ILE A 29 -3.60 -14.09 -0.81
C ILE A 29 -4.59 -12.97 -0.49
N ASP A 30 -5.89 -13.20 -0.62
CA ASP A 30 -6.93 -12.20 -0.38
C ASP A 30 -6.82 -11.62 1.03
N ARG A 31 -6.68 -12.48 2.05
CA ARG A 31 -6.48 -12.05 3.44
C ARG A 31 -5.19 -11.24 3.64
N SER A 32 -4.18 -11.47 2.84
CA SER A 32 -2.92 -10.72 2.90
C SER A 32 -3.06 -9.38 2.18
N SER A 33 -3.74 -9.34 1.02
CA SER A 33 -4.08 -8.13 0.26
C SER A 33 -4.90 -7.18 1.14
N ASP A 34 -5.98 -7.67 1.76
CA ASP A 34 -6.84 -6.92 2.68
C ASP A 34 -6.04 -6.27 3.83
N LYS A 35 -5.06 -7.00 4.38
CA LYS A 35 -4.21 -6.47 5.45
C LYS A 35 -3.30 -5.36 4.95
N ILE A 36 -2.71 -5.54 3.76
CA ILE A 36 -1.87 -4.51 3.14
C ILE A 36 -2.70 -3.25 2.91
N ASP A 37 -3.90 -3.35 2.35
CA ASP A 37 -4.76 -2.19 2.11
C ASP A 37 -5.13 -1.45 3.39
N ASN A 38 -5.42 -2.17 4.47
CA ASN A 38 -5.69 -1.57 5.77
C ASN A 38 -4.47 -0.80 6.31
N GLU A 39 -3.27 -1.37 6.19
CA GLU A 39 -2.01 -0.72 6.59
C GLU A 39 -1.69 0.49 5.71
N LEU A 40 -1.87 0.40 4.38
CA LEU A 40 -1.68 1.52 3.45
C LEU A 40 -2.63 2.68 3.77
N ASN A 41 -3.89 2.38 4.07
CA ASN A 41 -4.88 3.38 4.48
C ASN A 41 -4.49 4.05 5.80
N SER A 42 -3.98 3.29 6.77
CA SER A 42 -3.48 3.85 8.03
C SER A 42 -2.26 4.74 7.80
N CYS A 43 -1.28 4.24 7.04
CA CYS A 43 -0.07 4.98 6.70
C CYS A 43 -0.39 6.29 5.97
N SER A 44 -1.32 6.27 5.01
CA SER A 44 -1.77 7.45 4.28
C SER A 44 -2.33 8.53 5.22
N ARG A 45 -3.15 8.15 6.21
CA ARG A 45 -3.68 9.09 7.21
C ARG A 45 -2.57 9.69 8.08
N GLU A 46 -1.63 8.86 8.53
CA GLU A 46 -0.50 9.32 9.36
C GLU A 46 0.43 10.27 8.59
N LEU A 47 0.70 9.98 7.31
CA LEU A 47 1.47 10.86 6.43
C LEU A 47 0.79 12.23 6.26
N ILE A 48 -0.52 12.26 6.04
CA ILE A 48 -1.29 13.50 5.93
C ILE A 48 -1.19 14.30 7.23
N ASN A 49 -1.40 13.65 8.37
CA ASN A 49 -1.28 14.31 9.68
C ASN A 49 0.12 14.89 9.90
N ALA A 50 1.17 14.13 9.59
CA ALA A 50 2.55 14.59 9.70
C ALA A 50 2.84 15.79 8.78
N GLN A 51 2.34 15.77 7.54
CA GLN A 51 2.45 16.88 6.60
C GLN A 51 1.72 18.13 7.13
N THR A 52 0.52 17.98 7.70
CA THR A 52 -0.23 19.08 8.33
C THR A 52 0.56 19.69 9.48
N THR A 53 1.02 18.90 10.44
CA THR A 53 1.80 19.39 11.58
C THR A 53 3.10 20.07 11.15
N LEU A 54 3.83 19.49 10.19
CA LEU A 54 5.04 20.12 9.65
C LEU A 54 4.72 21.43 8.91
N GLY A 55 3.58 21.50 8.22
CA GLY A 55 3.10 22.71 7.54
C GLY A 55 2.82 23.87 8.50
N GLU A 56 2.44 23.58 9.75
CA GLU A 56 2.21 24.59 10.79
C GLU A 56 3.51 25.21 11.34
N ILE A 57 4.67 24.59 11.11
CA ILE A 57 5.96 25.11 11.60
C ILE A 57 6.34 26.41 10.89
N GLN A 58 6.04 26.55 9.59
CA GLN A 58 6.41 27.77 8.85
C GLN A 58 5.75 29.04 9.41
N PRO A 59 4.41 29.09 9.64
CA PRO A 59 3.78 30.22 10.31
C PRO A 59 4.37 30.55 11.69
N LEU A 60 4.76 29.53 12.46
CA LEU A 60 5.37 29.73 13.78
C LEU A 60 6.76 30.37 13.67
N ILE A 61 7.56 29.92 12.70
CA ILE A 61 8.87 30.53 12.39
C ILE A 61 8.69 31.98 11.94
N ASP A 62 7.74 32.24 11.04
CA ASP A 62 7.47 33.59 10.54
C ASP A 62 7.08 34.53 11.69
N SER A 63 6.25 34.03 12.61
CA SER A 63 5.86 34.77 13.83
C SER A 63 7.05 35.02 14.76
N LEU A 64 7.91 34.02 14.97
CA LEU A 64 9.13 34.17 15.78
C LEU A 64 10.06 35.24 15.20
N VAL A 65 10.31 35.19 13.88
CA VAL A 65 11.17 36.17 13.19
C VAL A 65 10.57 37.57 13.28
N ALA A 66 9.25 37.72 13.09
CA ALA A 66 8.57 39.01 13.18
C ALA A 66 8.63 39.61 14.59
N GLN A 67 8.43 38.78 15.63
CA GLN A 67 8.42 39.23 17.02
C GLN A 67 9.82 39.58 17.53
N VAL A 68 10.82 38.75 17.25
CA VAL A 68 12.20 38.99 17.71
C VAL A 68 12.90 40.02 16.82
N GLY A 69 12.60 40.04 15.52
CA GLY A 69 13.29 40.88 14.54
C GLY A 69 13.05 42.39 14.68
N LYS A 70 11.99 42.82 15.39
CA LYS A 70 11.64 44.24 15.47
C LYS A 70 12.62 45.04 16.34
N ASP A 71 12.86 44.58 17.57
CA ASP A 71 13.60 45.35 18.59
C ASP A 71 14.83 44.62 19.16
N ALA A 72 15.20 43.44 18.64
CA ALA A 72 16.38 42.73 19.11
C ALA A 72 17.70 43.35 18.60
N PRO A 73 18.82 43.18 19.32
CA PRO A 73 20.16 43.51 18.82
C PRO A 73 20.51 42.74 17.52
N ASP A 74 21.33 43.33 16.65
CA ASP A 74 21.65 42.75 15.33
C ASP A 74 22.16 41.31 15.38
N HIS A 75 23.04 40.98 16.32
CA HIS A 75 23.56 39.61 16.48
C HIS A 75 22.46 38.59 16.82
N ILE A 76 21.40 39.01 17.53
CA ILE A 76 20.22 38.17 17.82
C ILE A 76 19.37 38.02 16.57
N LYS A 77 19.17 39.08 15.79
CA LYS A 77 18.43 39.00 14.52
C LYS A 77 19.09 38.02 13.55
N VAL A 78 20.42 38.09 13.42
CA VAL A 78 21.22 37.17 12.58
C VAL A 78 21.11 35.74 13.08
N LEU A 79 21.22 35.52 14.40
CA LEU A 79 21.11 34.19 14.99
C LEU A 79 19.73 33.58 14.73
N VAL A 80 18.66 34.33 15.01
CA VAL A 80 17.28 33.88 14.79
C VAL A 80 17.02 33.62 13.31
N GLY A 81 17.44 34.51 12.41
CA GLY A 81 17.32 34.29 10.96
C GLY A 81 18.03 33.01 10.51
N THR A 82 19.27 32.80 10.93
CA THR A 82 20.07 31.62 10.57
C THR A 82 19.41 30.31 11.04
N ILE A 83 18.93 30.29 12.29
CA ILE A 83 18.24 29.12 12.84
C ILE A 83 16.91 28.89 12.12
N SER A 84 16.12 29.94 11.91
CA SER A 84 14.83 29.89 11.20
C SER A 84 14.98 29.36 9.78
N ASP A 85 15.98 29.82 9.03
CA ASP A 85 16.29 29.33 7.68
C ASP A 85 16.69 27.86 7.70
N GLY A 86 17.51 27.45 8.67
CA GLY A 86 17.92 26.07 8.87
C GLY A 86 16.76 25.13 9.18
N ILE A 87 15.83 25.54 10.06
CA ILE A 87 14.62 24.77 10.38
C ILE A 87 13.70 24.71 9.16
N THR A 88 13.44 25.85 8.51
CA THR A 88 12.59 25.94 7.31
C THR A 88 13.09 25.01 6.20
N GLY A 89 14.41 24.99 5.95
CA GLY A 89 15.01 24.10 4.96
C GLY A 89 14.79 22.61 5.29
N LYS A 90 14.96 22.22 6.57
CA LYS A 90 14.71 20.83 7.01
C LYS A 90 13.24 20.45 6.91
N VAL A 91 12.33 21.34 7.30
CA VAL A 91 10.88 21.12 7.18
C VAL A 91 10.48 20.93 5.73
N ARG A 92 10.94 21.79 4.81
CA ARG A 92 10.67 21.65 3.36
C ARG A 92 11.19 20.34 2.80
N ASN A 93 12.42 19.96 3.12
CA ASN A 93 12.97 18.69 2.66
C ASN A 93 12.17 17.50 3.21
N THR A 94 11.73 17.57 4.47
CA THR A 94 10.91 16.51 5.07
C THR A 94 9.54 16.42 4.40
N LEU A 95 8.88 17.55 4.14
CA LEU A 95 7.60 17.60 3.43
C LEU A 95 7.70 17.00 2.02
N ASN A 96 8.79 17.28 1.29
CA ASN A 96 9.03 16.68 -0.03
C ASN A 96 9.19 15.17 0.04
N ASN A 97 9.97 14.67 1.01
CA ASN A 97 10.14 13.22 1.22
C ASN A 97 8.80 12.56 1.58
N LEU A 98 8.00 13.18 2.46
CA LEU A 98 6.68 12.66 2.82
C LEU A 98 5.72 12.62 1.62
N ALA A 99 5.78 13.62 0.73
CA ALA A 99 4.99 13.62 -0.50
C ALA A 99 5.39 12.48 -1.45
N GLU A 100 6.68 12.15 -1.54
CA GLU A 100 7.15 10.99 -2.31
C GLU A 100 6.68 9.67 -1.69
N VAL A 101 6.79 9.53 -0.35
CA VAL A 101 6.26 8.34 0.34
C VAL A 101 4.75 8.20 0.13
N GLN A 102 3.99 9.29 0.17
CA GLN A 102 2.55 9.27 -0.10
C GLN A 102 2.24 8.82 -1.52
N LYS A 103 3.06 9.18 -2.51
CA LYS A 103 2.94 8.65 -3.87
C LYS A 103 3.21 7.15 -3.89
N ASN A 104 4.26 6.69 -3.23
CA ASN A 104 4.59 5.26 -3.17
C ASN A 104 3.47 4.44 -2.52
N VAL A 105 2.85 4.93 -1.45
CA VAL A 105 1.67 4.30 -0.82
C VAL A 105 0.55 4.08 -1.85
N LYS A 106 0.24 5.11 -2.66
CA LYS A 106 -0.78 5.00 -3.73
C LYS A 106 -0.38 4.06 -4.86
N ASP A 107 0.91 3.89 -5.12
CA ASP A 107 1.37 2.97 -6.15
C ASP A 107 1.32 1.51 -5.65
N VAL A 108 1.55 1.27 -4.35
CA VAL A 108 1.33 -0.07 -3.75
C VAL A 108 -0.16 -0.42 -3.70
N ASP A 109 -1.03 0.54 -3.38
CA ASP A 109 -2.50 0.40 -3.40
C ASP A 109 -3.03 -0.10 -4.77
N LYS A 110 -2.45 0.41 -5.87
CA LYS A 110 -2.80 -0.10 -7.22
C LYS A 110 -2.29 -1.51 -7.48
N LEU A 111 -1.17 -1.90 -6.85
CA LEU A 111 -0.62 -3.24 -7.01
C LEU A 111 -1.46 -4.26 -6.23
N THR A 112 -2.02 -3.88 -5.08
CA THR A 112 -2.98 -4.73 -4.35
C THR A 112 -4.27 -4.89 -5.14
N ASP A 113 -4.81 -3.81 -5.73
CA ASP A 113 -5.95 -3.89 -6.68
C ASP A 113 -5.68 -4.84 -7.87
N GLU A 114 -4.46 -4.82 -8.41
CA GLU A 114 -4.07 -5.72 -9.51
C GLU A 114 -3.98 -7.18 -9.04
N ILE A 115 -3.47 -7.42 -7.83
CA ILE A 115 -3.43 -8.76 -7.22
C ILE A 115 -4.84 -9.31 -7.07
N ASP A 116 -5.79 -8.53 -6.55
CA ASP A 116 -7.18 -8.95 -6.39
C ASP A 116 -7.81 -9.35 -7.74
N THR A 117 -7.58 -8.51 -8.76
CA THR A 117 -8.03 -8.81 -10.14
C THR A 117 -7.43 -10.11 -10.67
N LEU A 118 -6.16 -10.41 -10.35
CA LEU A 118 -5.51 -11.65 -10.74
C LEU A 118 -6.11 -12.85 -9.98
N THR A 119 -6.37 -12.71 -8.68
CA THR A 119 -7.01 -13.75 -7.88
C THR A 119 -8.40 -14.10 -8.40
N ASP A 120 -9.18 -13.10 -8.83
CA ASP A 120 -10.47 -13.29 -9.48
C ASP A 120 -10.38 -14.05 -10.80
N ARG A 121 -9.34 -13.76 -11.59
CA ARG A 121 -9.10 -14.50 -12.85
C ARG A 121 -8.73 -15.96 -12.58
N ILE A 122 -7.97 -16.24 -11.51
CA ILE A 122 -7.68 -17.61 -11.07
C ILE A 122 -8.98 -18.30 -10.65
N ASN A 123 -9.86 -17.62 -9.89
CA ASN A 123 -11.16 -18.18 -9.49
C ASN A 123 -12.00 -18.63 -10.68
N ASN A 124 -12.04 -17.82 -11.73
CA ASN A 124 -12.77 -18.17 -12.95
C ASN A 124 -12.16 -19.39 -13.67
N LYS A 125 -10.82 -19.50 -13.67
CA LYS A 125 -10.14 -20.66 -14.28
C LYS A 125 -10.29 -21.94 -13.46
N VAL A 126 -10.26 -21.84 -12.14
CA VAL A 126 -10.55 -22.96 -11.23
C VAL A 126 -11.96 -23.50 -11.52
N LYS A 127 -12.97 -22.63 -11.63
CA LYS A 127 -14.34 -23.05 -11.99
C LYS A 127 -14.43 -23.72 -13.36
N GLU A 128 -13.73 -23.17 -14.36
CA GLU A 128 -13.69 -23.76 -15.71
C GLU A 128 -13.09 -25.17 -15.71
N ILE A 129 -12.03 -25.41 -14.92
CA ILE A 129 -11.41 -26.74 -14.77
C ILE A 129 -12.34 -27.70 -14.03
N ASP A 130 -13.02 -27.23 -12.98
CA ASP A 130 -14.03 -27.99 -12.21
C ASP A 130 -15.13 -28.50 -13.15
N ASP A 131 -15.75 -27.59 -13.92
CA ASP A 131 -16.81 -27.89 -14.88
C ASP A 131 -16.38 -28.90 -15.96
N ILE A 132 -15.11 -28.85 -16.40
CA ILE A 132 -14.56 -29.79 -17.38
C ILE A 132 -14.34 -31.16 -16.73
N THR A 133 -13.81 -31.18 -15.51
CA THR A 133 -13.45 -32.40 -14.79
C THR A 133 -14.72 -33.19 -14.44
N ASP A 134 -15.75 -32.51 -13.95
CA ASP A 134 -17.07 -33.09 -13.66
C ASP A 134 -17.70 -33.76 -14.89
N LYS A 135 -17.65 -33.11 -16.05
CA LYS A 135 -18.19 -33.65 -17.32
C LYS A 135 -17.48 -34.91 -17.79
N VAL A 136 -16.21 -35.09 -17.40
CA VAL A 136 -15.37 -36.22 -17.85
C VAL A 136 -15.40 -37.37 -16.83
N GLN A 137 -15.64 -37.09 -15.55
CA GLN A 137 -15.77 -38.10 -14.50
C GLN A 137 -17.19 -38.71 -14.38
N GLY A 138 -18.21 -38.01 -14.88
CA GLY A 138 -19.61 -38.46 -14.92
C GLY A 138 -19.88 -39.73 -15.74
#